data_AF-A0A7I9VJB5-F1
#
_entry.id   AF-A0A7I9VJB5-F1
#
_cell.length_a   1.000
_cell.length_b   1.000
_cell.length_c   1.000
_cell.angle_alpha   90.00
_cell.angle_beta   90.00
_cell.angle_gamma   90.00
#
_symmetry.space_group_name_H-M   'P 1'
#
loop_
_entity.id
_entity.type
_entity.pdbx_description
1 polymer ?
#
loop_
_entity_poly.entity_id
_entity_poly.type
_entity_poly.pdbx_seq_one_letter_code
_entity_poly.pdbx_strand_id
1 'polypeptide(L)'
;MGFEIGRRVREAAGAIGERVAERARRLGRLAHAEAGRVWRDVGARLHLQDAPAAREPELPPLGNAEENQAVGPRTLAVVEAMAEVLARSGYDEVRADVAGLTAPEIVRGTVRSHRPCLSARAAGRPVLVDVFLPEESDVDRQLSRWHLFASAAEQTGGEFHLVVPSWFEGRSGRGWVRQLSEASGLGVAKIWEL
;
A
#
# COMPACT_ATOMS: atom_id res chain seq x y z
N MET A 1 43.12 33.17 14.97
CA MET A 1 41.75 33.69 14.74
C MET A 1 40.93 32.86 13.74
N GLY A 2 41.51 32.27 12.68
CA GLY A 2 40.75 31.46 11.68
C GLY A 2 40.19 30.11 12.16
N PHE A 3 40.76 29.50 13.21
CA PHE A 3 40.30 28.20 13.74
C PHE A 3 38.94 28.26 14.46
N GLU A 4 38.63 29.37 15.12
CA GLU A 4 37.35 29.55 15.84
C GLU A 4 36.17 29.74 14.90
N ILE A 5 36.38 30.44 13.77
CA ILE A 5 35.36 30.66 12.76
C ILE A 5 35.01 29.33 12.08
N GLY A 6 36.00 28.51 11.72
CA GLY A 6 35.77 27.19 11.13
C GLY A 6 35.01 26.21 12.03
N ARG A 7 35.22 26.29 13.35
CA ARG A 7 34.45 25.48 14.33
C ARG A 7 32.99 25.93 14.42
N ARG A 8 32.76 27.24 14.51
CA ARG A 8 31.40 27.82 14.57
C ARG A 8 30.57 27.53 13.31
N VAL A 9 31.18 27.55 12.13
CA VAL A 9 30.47 27.20 10.87
C VAL A 9 30.06 25.73 10.84
N ARG A 10 30.92 24.82 11.31
CA ARG A 10 30.59 23.38 11.38
C ARG A 10 29.50 23.08 12.40
N GLU A 11 29.55 23.71 13.57
CA GLU A 11 28.50 23.58 14.61
C GLU A 11 27.16 24.12 14.10
N ALA A 12 27.16 25.27 13.42
CA ALA A 12 25.95 25.84 12.82
C ALA A 12 25.37 24.95 11.71
N ALA A 13 26.22 24.37 10.85
CA ALA A 13 25.78 23.45 9.80
C ALA A 13 25.19 22.15 10.38
N GLY A 14 25.79 21.59 11.43
CA GLY A 14 25.25 20.43 12.15
C GLY A 14 23.87 20.71 12.75
N ALA A 15 23.72 21.85 13.42
CA ALA A 15 22.45 22.29 14.02
C ALA A 15 21.36 22.59 12.97
N ILE A 16 21.73 22.99 11.74
CA ILE A 16 20.78 23.14 10.63
C ILE A 16 20.34 21.76 10.12
N GLY A 17 21.28 20.83 9.91
CA GLY A 17 20.97 19.48 9.46
C GLY A 17 20.04 18.73 10.42
N GLU A 18 20.27 18.86 11.72
CA GLU A 18 19.45 18.22 12.74
C GLU A 18 18.02 18.79 12.77
N ARG A 19 17.87 20.12 12.66
CA ARG A 19 16.56 20.79 12.57
C ARG A 19 15.78 20.41 11.31
N VAL A 20 16.47 20.24 10.17
CA VAL A 20 15.83 19.77 8.93
C VAL A 20 15.37 18.32 9.09
N ALA A 21 16.20 17.45 9.64
CA ALA A 21 15.85 16.04 9.89
C ALA A 21 14.71 15.89 10.91
N GLU A 22 14.66 16.73 11.95
CA GLU A 22 13.58 16.76 12.92
C GLU A 22 12.27 17.26 12.31
N ARG A 23 12.33 18.31 11.49
CA ARG A 23 11.17 18.81 10.74
C ARG A 23 10.61 17.76 9.78
N ALA A 24 11.48 17.05 9.04
CA ALA A 24 11.10 15.95 8.18
C ALA A 24 10.42 14.82 8.98
N ARG A 25 10.99 14.43 10.13
CA ARG A 25 10.38 13.44 11.05
C ARG A 25 9.01 13.90 11.57
N ARG A 26 8.86 15.18 11.91
CA ARG A 26 7.59 15.75 12.40
C ARG A 26 6.52 15.79 11.31
N LEU A 27 6.88 16.19 10.10
CA LEU A 27 5.98 16.17 8.94
C LEU A 27 5.56 14.74 8.59
N GLY A 28 6.50 13.79 8.61
CA GLY A 28 6.19 12.37 8.44
C GLY A 28 5.23 11.83 9.49
N ARG A 29 5.36 12.23 10.77
CA ARG A 29 4.40 11.86 11.83
C ARG A 29 3.01 12.46 11.63
N LEU A 30 2.92 13.71 11.17
CA LEU A 30 1.64 14.37 10.91
C LEU A 30 0.92 13.76 9.70
N ALA A 31 1.66 13.53 8.61
CA ALA A 31 1.21 12.77 7.45
C ALA A 31 0.68 11.39 7.84
N HIS A 32 1.42 10.67 8.70
CA HIS A 32 0.99 9.37 9.22
C HIS A 32 -0.28 9.44 10.08
N ALA A 33 -0.44 10.48 10.89
CA ALA A 33 -1.63 10.67 11.71
C ALA A 33 -2.88 11.04 10.88
N GLU A 34 -2.70 11.79 9.79
CA GLU A 34 -3.78 12.14 8.87
C GLU A 34 -4.18 10.95 7.98
N ALA A 35 -3.20 10.19 7.50
CA ALA A 35 -3.40 8.87 6.90
C ALA A 35 -4.22 7.95 7.82
N GLY A 36 -3.88 7.90 9.12
CA GLY A 36 -4.63 7.13 10.11
C GLY A 36 -6.05 7.64 10.39
N ARG A 37 -6.44 8.86 9.97
CA ARG A 37 -7.84 9.31 9.99
C ARG A 37 -8.61 8.79 8.79
N VAL A 38 -8.09 9.02 7.58
CA VAL A 38 -8.67 8.50 6.33
C VAL A 38 -8.90 6.99 6.44
N TRP A 39 -7.92 6.28 6.97
CA TRP A 39 -7.97 4.84 7.14
C TRP A 39 -9.07 4.37 8.10
N ARG A 40 -9.26 5.06 9.23
CA ARG A 40 -10.36 4.76 10.18
C ARG A 40 -11.73 5.03 9.59
N ASP A 41 -11.88 6.10 8.79
CA ASP A 41 -13.14 6.42 8.13
C ASP A 41 -13.51 5.36 7.09
N VAL A 42 -12.52 4.74 6.44
CA VAL A 42 -12.71 3.65 5.49
C VAL A 42 -13.11 2.36 6.19
N GLY A 43 -12.41 1.99 7.26
CA GLY A 43 -12.81 0.87 8.12
C GLY A 43 -14.27 1.03 8.59
N ALA A 44 -14.66 2.22 9.04
CA ALA A 44 -16.04 2.50 9.45
C ALA A 44 -17.06 2.37 8.30
N ARG A 45 -16.72 2.82 7.08
CA ARG A 45 -17.58 2.68 5.89
C ARG A 45 -17.73 1.23 5.45
N LEU A 46 -16.67 0.44 5.54
CA LEU A 46 -16.70 -0.99 5.20
C LEU A 46 -17.49 -1.80 6.24
N HIS A 47 -17.37 -1.48 7.53
CA HIS A 47 -18.20 -2.09 8.59
C HIS A 47 -19.68 -1.71 8.53
N LEU A 48 -20.04 -0.55 7.97
CA LEU A 48 -21.44 -0.15 7.76
C LEU A 48 -22.09 -0.86 6.56
N GLN A 49 -21.32 -1.52 5.70
CA GLN A 49 -21.82 -2.24 4.52
C GLN A 49 -22.18 -3.71 4.79
N ASP A 50 -22.19 -4.16 6.06
CA ASP A 50 -22.72 -5.47 6.47
C ASP A 50 -24.27 -5.50 6.54
N ALA A 51 -24.94 -4.47 6.02
CA ALA A 51 -26.37 -4.52 5.71
C ALA A 51 -26.60 -5.39 4.45
N PRO A 52 -27.68 -6.21 4.40
CA PRO A 52 -27.89 -7.16 3.32
C PRO A 52 -27.99 -6.45 1.96
N ALA A 53 -27.29 -7.03 0.98
CA ALA A 53 -27.07 -6.58 -0.39
C ALA A 53 -28.21 -5.72 -0.98
N ALA A 54 -27.96 -4.42 -1.13
CA ALA A 54 -28.75 -3.57 -2.00
C ALA A 54 -28.15 -3.61 -3.41
N ARG A 55 -28.95 -4.13 -4.35
CA ARG A 55 -28.84 -4.14 -5.83
C ARG A 55 -27.55 -3.60 -6.45
N GLU A 56 -26.84 -4.50 -7.14
CA GLU A 56 -25.74 -4.21 -8.06
C GLU A 56 -26.16 -3.16 -9.11
N PRO A 57 -25.42 -2.04 -9.26
CA PRO A 57 -25.50 -1.23 -10.46
C PRO A 57 -24.71 -1.91 -11.60
N GLU A 58 -25.32 -1.99 -12.78
CA GLU A 58 -24.64 -2.44 -14.01
C GLU A 58 -23.43 -1.53 -14.31
N LEU A 59 -22.23 -2.11 -14.21
CA LEU A 59 -20.99 -1.46 -14.67
C LEU A 59 -20.78 -1.75 -16.16
N PRO A 60 -20.26 -0.78 -16.94
CA PRO A 60 -19.97 -0.96 -18.36
C PRO A 60 -18.86 -2.00 -18.57
N PRO A 61 -18.79 -2.63 -19.77
CA PRO A 61 -17.92 -3.79 -19.98
C PRO A 61 -16.45 -3.41 -19.87
N LEU A 62 -15.77 -4.05 -18.92
CA LEU A 62 -14.33 -3.96 -18.73
C LEU A 62 -13.62 -4.53 -19.96
N GLY A 63 -12.73 -3.72 -20.57
CA GLY A 63 -11.79 -4.20 -21.56
C GLY A 63 -10.91 -5.31 -21.00
N ASN A 64 -10.73 -6.37 -21.77
CA ASN A 64 -9.82 -7.51 -21.59
C ASN A 64 -9.89 -8.20 -20.20
N ALA A 65 -10.93 -9.02 -20.03
CA ALA A 65 -11.32 -9.74 -18.81
C ALA A 65 -10.32 -10.77 -18.24
N GLU A 66 -9.21 -11.08 -18.92
CA GLU A 66 -8.22 -12.07 -18.44
C GLU A 66 -7.08 -11.46 -17.61
N GLU A 67 -6.85 -10.16 -17.76
CA GLU A 67 -5.68 -9.43 -17.21
C GLU A 67 -6.07 -8.46 -16.09
N ASN A 68 -7.27 -7.88 -16.14
CA ASN A 68 -7.85 -7.07 -15.07
C ASN A 68 -8.80 -7.95 -14.26
N GLN A 69 -8.30 -8.50 -13.15
CA GLN A 69 -9.14 -9.25 -12.23
C GLN A 69 -10.21 -8.32 -11.70
N ALA A 70 -11.50 -8.66 -11.88
CA ALA A 70 -12.61 -7.89 -11.34
C ALA A 70 -12.41 -7.71 -9.84
N VAL A 71 -12.04 -6.49 -9.46
CA VAL A 71 -11.86 -6.07 -8.09
C VAL A 71 -13.26 -5.84 -7.54
N GLY A 72 -13.65 -6.57 -6.49
CA GLY A 72 -14.95 -6.37 -5.88
C GLY A 72 -15.14 -4.92 -5.41
N PRO A 73 -16.38 -4.44 -5.29
CA PRO A 73 -16.66 -3.04 -4.96
C PRO A 73 -16.04 -2.60 -3.63
N ARG A 74 -15.91 -3.49 -2.63
CA ARG A 74 -15.26 -3.17 -1.36
C ARG A 74 -13.75 -3.01 -1.56
N THR A 75 -13.13 -3.89 -2.34
CA THR A 75 -11.71 -3.79 -2.67
C THR A 75 -11.43 -2.50 -3.44
N LEU A 76 -12.30 -2.08 -4.37
CA LEU A 76 -12.15 -0.82 -5.09
C LEU A 76 -12.15 0.39 -4.14
N ALA A 77 -13.09 0.44 -3.20
CA ALA A 77 -13.14 1.51 -2.20
C ALA A 77 -11.88 1.54 -1.30
N VAL A 78 -11.35 0.36 -0.94
CA VAL A 78 -10.07 0.25 -0.23
C VAL A 78 -8.91 0.78 -1.07
N VAL A 79 -8.88 0.46 -2.37
CA VAL A 79 -7.85 0.93 -3.29
C VAL A 79 -7.87 2.45 -3.42
N GLU A 80 -9.04 3.06 -3.62
CA GLU A 80 -9.19 4.52 -3.69
C GLU A 80 -8.66 5.20 -2.42
N ALA A 81 -9.08 4.70 -1.26
CA ALA A 81 -8.64 5.24 0.02
C ALA A 81 -7.15 5.04 0.28
N MET A 82 -6.62 3.86 -0.07
CA MET A 82 -5.21 3.56 0.11
C MET A 82 -4.35 4.45 -0.80
N ALA A 83 -4.81 4.76 -2.01
CA ALA A 83 -4.12 5.68 -2.91
C ALA A 83 -3.97 7.08 -2.27
N GLU A 84 -5.06 7.59 -1.66
CA GLU A 84 -5.03 8.84 -0.90
C GLU A 84 -4.08 8.76 0.30
N VAL A 85 -4.13 7.66 1.05
CA VAL A 85 -3.24 7.43 2.20
C VAL A 85 -1.78 7.42 1.79
N LEU A 86 -1.42 6.76 0.70
CA LEU A 86 -0.04 6.72 0.18
C LEU A 86 0.43 8.13 -0.19
N ALA A 87 -0.36 8.86 -0.97
CA ALA A 87 -0.03 10.22 -1.37
C ALA A 87 0.19 11.14 -0.15
N ARG A 88 -0.70 11.07 0.85
CA ARG A 88 -0.58 11.84 2.10
C ARG A 88 0.59 11.38 2.96
N SER A 89 1.01 10.12 2.87
CA SER A 89 2.12 9.54 3.62
C SER A 89 3.50 9.84 3.00
N GLY A 90 3.56 10.62 1.92
CA GLY A 90 4.81 11.00 1.25
C GLY A 90 5.31 9.98 0.23
N TYR A 91 4.44 9.07 -0.22
CA TYR A 91 4.72 8.27 -1.42
C TYR A 91 4.45 9.12 -2.66
N ASP A 92 5.30 8.99 -3.66
CA ASP A 92 5.18 9.65 -4.96
C ASP A 92 4.80 8.64 -6.06
N GLU A 93 4.46 9.14 -7.24
CA GLU A 93 4.06 8.32 -8.41
C GLU A 93 2.96 7.28 -8.09
N VAL A 94 1.98 7.64 -7.25
CA VAL A 94 0.87 6.75 -6.90
C VAL A 94 0.01 6.43 -8.13
N ARG A 95 -0.18 5.15 -8.39
CA ARG A 95 -0.97 4.58 -9.48
C ARG A 95 -1.95 3.56 -8.90
N ALA A 96 -3.17 3.58 -9.42
CA ALA A 96 -4.26 2.68 -9.07
C ALA A 96 -5.28 2.66 -10.22
N ASP A 97 -5.92 1.52 -10.46
CA ASP A 97 -6.95 1.38 -11.52
C ASP A 97 -8.30 1.92 -11.02
N VAL A 98 -8.35 3.23 -10.75
CA VAL A 98 -9.50 3.96 -10.19
C VAL A 98 -9.66 5.32 -10.88
N ALA A 99 -10.81 5.95 -10.72
CA ALA A 99 -11.10 7.23 -11.36
C ALA A 99 -10.06 8.31 -11.00
N GLY A 100 -9.46 8.93 -12.03
CA GLY A 100 -8.50 10.01 -11.87
C GLY A 100 -7.04 9.59 -11.64
N LEU A 101 -6.74 8.29 -11.60
CA LEU A 101 -5.39 7.76 -11.50
C LEU A 101 -5.03 6.87 -12.69
N THR A 102 -3.73 6.76 -12.95
CA THR A 102 -3.20 5.83 -13.95
C THR A 102 -3.10 4.44 -13.33
N ALA A 103 -3.53 3.40 -14.05
CA ALA A 103 -3.39 2.02 -13.59
C ALA A 103 -1.91 1.63 -13.35
N PRO A 104 -1.61 0.78 -12.35
CA PRO A 104 -0.26 0.26 -12.11
C PRO A 104 0.27 -0.55 -13.28
N GLU A 105 1.59 -0.66 -13.43
CA GLU A 105 2.18 -1.52 -14.46
C GLU A 105 1.95 -3.01 -14.17
N ILE A 106 1.79 -3.81 -15.23
CA ILE A 106 1.65 -5.26 -15.11
C ILE A 106 3.01 -5.86 -14.77
N VAL A 107 3.06 -6.66 -13.70
CA VAL A 107 4.21 -7.49 -13.36
C VAL A 107 4.10 -8.78 -14.17
N ARG A 108 5.12 -9.04 -15.00
CA ARG A 108 5.17 -10.20 -15.89
C ARG A 108 5.71 -11.41 -15.14
N GLY A 109 4.89 -12.45 -15.03
CA GLY A 109 5.31 -13.76 -14.55
C GLY A 109 5.49 -14.76 -15.69
N THR A 110 6.18 -15.86 -15.41
CA THR A 110 6.42 -16.94 -16.38
C THR A 110 5.16 -17.76 -16.69
N VAL A 111 4.31 -17.98 -15.68
CA VAL A 111 3.05 -18.72 -15.79
C VAL A 111 1.89 -17.77 -16.07
N ARG A 112 1.81 -16.68 -15.31
CA ARG A 112 0.75 -15.68 -15.41
C ARG A 112 1.28 -14.31 -15.05
N SER A 113 0.80 -13.28 -15.74
CA SER A 113 1.08 -11.89 -15.42
C SER A 113 -0.05 -11.31 -14.58
N HIS A 114 0.30 -10.39 -13.67
CA HIS A 114 -0.67 -9.78 -12.77
C HIS A 114 -0.42 -8.29 -12.62
N ARG A 115 -1.50 -7.52 -12.46
CA ARG A 115 -1.44 -6.11 -12.08
C ARG A 115 -1.63 -6.00 -10.56
N PRO A 116 -0.76 -5.27 -9.84
CA PRO A 116 -1.01 -4.97 -8.43
C PRO A 116 -2.19 -4.00 -8.30
N CYS A 117 -2.87 -3.98 -7.16
CA CYS A 117 -3.95 -3.03 -6.92
C CYS A 117 -3.44 -1.57 -6.94
N LEU A 118 -2.27 -1.32 -6.34
CA LEU A 118 -1.58 -0.03 -6.41
C LEU A 118 -0.08 -0.20 -6.67
N SER A 119 0.52 0.84 -7.23
CA SER A 119 1.96 1.02 -7.19
C SER A 119 2.31 2.45 -6.80
N ALA A 120 3.46 2.64 -6.17
CA ALA A 120 3.97 3.97 -5.82
C ALA A 120 5.50 3.93 -5.77
N ARG A 121 6.10 5.05 -5.38
CA ARG A 121 7.51 5.14 -4.98
C ARG A 121 7.62 5.63 -3.54
N ALA A 122 8.60 5.10 -2.82
CA ALA A 122 8.92 5.50 -1.45
C ALA A 122 10.42 5.76 -1.34
N ALA A 123 10.77 7.03 -1.14
CA ALA A 123 12.17 7.48 -1.14
C ALA A 123 12.94 6.98 -2.38
N GLY A 124 12.31 7.05 -3.55
CA GLY A 124 12.89 6.61 -4.82
C GLY A 124 12.92 5.09 -5.04
N ARG A 125 12.34 4.26 -4.17
CA ARG A 125 12.22 2.81 -4.37
C ARG A 125 10.81 2.43 -4.83
N PRO A 126 10.64 1.49 -5.77
CA PRO A 126 9.31 1.07 -6.22
C PRO A 126 8.57 0.34 -5.10
N VAL A 127 7.27 0.57 -5.02
CA VAL A 127 6.37 -0.06 -4.03
C VAL A 127 5.22 -0.68 -4.77
N LEU A 128 5.01 -1.98 -4.57
CA LEU A 128 3.85 -2.71 -5.07
C LEU A 128 2.92 -2.96 -3.89
N VAL A 129 1.64 -2.65 -4.06
CA VAL A 129 0.63 -2.83 -3.01
C VAL A 129 -0.50 -3.68 -3.54
N ASP A 130 -0.88 -4.68 -2.76
CA ASP A 130 -2.04 -5.50 -3.06
C ASP A 130 -3.01 -5.54 -1.87
N VAL A 131 -4.28 -5.76 -2.18
CA VAL A 131 -5.38 -5.77 -1.20
C VAL A 131 -5.94 -7.18 -1.08
N PHE A 132 -6.16 -7.61 0.15
CA PHE A 132 -6.87 -8.84 0.46
C PHE A 132 -8.09 -8.53 1.30
N LEU A 133 -9.26 -8.92 0.83
CA LEU A 133 -10.50 -8.91 1.59
C LEU A 133 -11.10 -10.34 1.54
N PRO A 134 -11.26 -11.05 2.68
CA PRO A 134 -11.68 -12.46 2.68
C PRO A 134 -12.97 -12.76 1.90
N GLU A 135 -13.89 -11.80 1.84
CA GLU A 135 -15.18 -11.97 1.15
C GLU A 135 -15.11 -11.80 -0.37
N GLU A 136 -14.07 -11.14 -0.86
CA GLU A 136 -13.87 -10.84 -2.29
C GLU A 136 -12.60 -11.47 -2.86
N SER A 137 -11.79 -12.13 -2.03
CA SER A 137 -10.47 -12.65 -2.37
C SER A 137 -10.33 -14.13 -2.00
N ASP A 138 -9.89 -14.92 -2.97
CA ASP A 138 -9.50 -16.33 -2.78
C ASP A 138 -8.01 -16.40 -2.43
N VAL A 139 -7.68 -16.91 -1.23
CA VAL A 139 -6.31 -16.94 -0.71
C VAL A 139 -5.36 -17.72 -1.62
N ASP A 140 -5.79 -18.86 -2.15
CA ASP A 140 -4.92 -19.73 -2.96
C ASP A 140 -4.58 -19.07 -4.29
N ARG A 141 -5.57 -18.39 -4.91
CA ARG A 141 -5.35 -17.60 -6.14
C ARG A 141 -4.47 -16.38 -5.88
N GLN A 142 -4.57 -15.79 -4.70
CA GLN A 142 -3.81 -14.61 -4.30
C GLN A 142 -2.35 -14.94 -4.00
N LEU A 143 -2.06 -16.11 -3.43
CA LEU A 143 -0.71 -16.47 -3.00
C LEU A 143 0.30 -16.49 -4.16
N SER A 144 -0.07 -17.06 -5.30
CA SER A 144 0.78 -17.07 -6.51
C SER A 144 1.09 -15.66 -6.99
N ARG A 145 0.08 -14.77 -6.96
CA ARG A 145 0.20 -13.36 -7.32
C ARG A 145 1.13 -12.62 -6.36
N TRP A 146 1.00 -12.86 -5.06
CA TRP A 146 1.86 -12.24 -4.06
C TRP A 146 3.31 -12.68 -4.18
N HIS A 147 3.57 -13.95 -4.47
CA HIS A 147 4.94 -14.40 -4.75
C HIS A 147 5.55 -13.67 -5.95
N LEU A 148 4.78 -13.46 -7.01
CA LEU A 148 5.24 -12.70 -8.16
C LEU A 148 5.59 -11.25 -7.78
N PHE A 149 4.74 -10.58 -7.01
CA PHE A 149 4.99 -9.20 -6.57
C PHE A 149 6.15 -9.08 -5.59
N ALA A 150 6.25 -9.97 -4.61
CA ALA A 150 7.37 -10.01 -3.67
C ALA A 150 8.70 -10.21 -4.40
N SER A 151 8.75 -11.16 -5.35
CA SER A 151 9.95 -11.40 -6.16
C SER A 151 10.29 -10.22 -7.06
N ALA A 152 9.31 -9.59 -7.69
CA ALA A 152 9.54 -8.40 -8.52
C ALA A 152 10.05 -7.22 -7.70
N ALA A 153 9.51 -7.02 -6.49
CA ALA A 153 9.99 -6.01 -5.55
C ALA A 153 11.45 -6.29 -5.15
N GLU A 154 11.79 -7.52 -4.79
CA GLU A 154 13.15 -7.90 -4.42
C GLU A 154 14.15 -7.62 -5.57
N GLN A 155 13.83 -8.04 -6.80
CA GLN A 155 14.67 -7.83 -7.98
C GLN A 155 14.91 -6.36 -8.32
N THR A 156 13.97 -5.48 -7.97
CA THR A 156 14.03 -4.04 -8.26
C THR A 156 14.51 -3.20 -7.07
N GLY A 157 14.88 -3.83 -5.94
CA GLY A 157 15.19 -3.13 -4.70
C GLY A 157 13.99 -2.36 -4.11
N GLY A 158 12.78 -2.78 -4.49
CA GLY A 158 11.51 -2.23 -4.07
C GLY A 158 10.94 -2.88 -2.81
N GLU A 159 9.68 -2.58 -2.55
CA GLU A 159 8.93 -3.10 -1.42
C GLU A 159 7.59 -3.69 -1.87
N PHE A 160 7.21 -4.83 -1.30
CA PHE A 160 5.88 -5.39 -1.46
C PHE A 160 5.06 -5.19 -0.18
N HIS A 161 3.91 -4.53 -0.30
CA HIS A 161 3.02 -4.21 0.81
C HIS A 161 1.68 -4.93 0.64
N LEU A 162 1.07 -5.29 1.76
CA LEU A 162 -0.28 -5.86 1.80
C LEU A 162 -1.22 -5.01 2.63
N VAL A 163 -2.43 -4.84 2.12
CA VAL A 163 -3.57 -4.24 2.81
C VAL A 163 -4.54 -5.35 3.20
N VAL A 164 -4.89 -5.44 4.47
CA VAL A 164 -5.77 -6.47 5.03
C VAL A 164 -6.75 -5.87 6.04
N PRO A 165 -7.87 -6.53 6.36
CA PRO A 165 -8.71 -6.13 7.49
C PRO A 165 -7.93 -6.23 8.81
N SER A 166 -8.15 -5.32 9.76
CA SER A 166 -7.57 -5.45 11.11
C SER A 166 -7.95 -6.77 11.78
N TRP A 167 -9.15 -7.28 11.52
CA TRP A 167 -9.67 -8.51 12.09
C TRP A 167 -10.59 -9.24 11.11
N PHE A 168 -10.45 -10.56 11.00
CA PHE A 168 -11.38 -11.43 10.27
C PHE A 168 -11.22 -12.87 10.76
N GLU A 169 -12.30 -13.68 10.69
CA GLU A 169 -12.28 -15.10 11.06
C GLU A 169 -11.67 -15.40 12.45
N GLY A 170 -11.83 -14.49 13.42
CA GLY A 170 -11.33 -14.68 14.78
C GLY A 170 -9.82 -14.46 14.97
N ARG A 171 -9.13 -13.84 13.99
CA ARG A 171 -7.70 -13.50 14.06
C ARG A 171 -7.43 -12.09 13.54
N SER A 172 -6.28 -11.51 13.92
CA SER A 172 -5.83 -10.24 13.36
C SER A 172 -5.27 -10.43 11.95
N GLY A 173 -5.51 -9.45 11.07
CA GLY A 173 -5.02 -9.53 9.69
C GLY A 173 -3.50 -9.53 9.61
N ARG A 174 -2.80 -8.71 10.41
CA ARG A 174 -1.34 -8.75 10.49
C ARG A 174 -0.82 -10.09 11.02
N GLY A 175 -1.50 -10.68 12.00
CA GLY A 175 -1.14 -12.00 12.51
C GLY A 175 -1.23 -13.06 11.41
N TRP A 176 -2.33 -13.03 10.65
CA TRP A 176 -2.53 -13.91 9.51
C TRP A 176 -1.48 -13.74 8.41
N VAL A 177 -1.19 -12.50 7.97
CA VAL A 177 -0.17 -12.26 6.93
C VAL A 177 1.21 -12.72 7.40
N ARG A 178 1.58 -12.48 8.67
CA ARG A 178 2.86 -12.96 9.21
C ARG A 178 2.96 -14.49 9.17
N GLN A 179 1.93 -15.18 9.64
CA GLN A 179 1.88 -16.63 9.59
C GLN A 179 1.97 -17.16 8.15
N LEU A 180 1.26 -16.52 7.21
CA LEU A 180 1.30 -16.85 5.79
C LEU A 180 2.71 -16.63 5.21
N SER A 181 3.32 -15.48 5.52
CA SER A 181 4.68 -15.14 5.09
C SER A 181 5.71 -16.13 5.59
N GLU A 182 5.62 -16.53 6.85
CA GLU A 182 6.52 -17.53 7.44
C GLU A 182 6.33 -18.91 6.79
N ALA A 183 5.09 -19.33 6.56
CA ALA A 183 4.78 -20.64 5.98
C ALA A 183 5.15 -20.76 4.49
N SER A 184 5.03 -19.67 3.73
CA SER A 184 5.23 -19.65 2.28
C SER A 184 6.57 -19.05 1.83
N GLY A 185 7.31 -18.39 2.73
CA GLY A 185 8.49 -17.61 2.38
C GLY A 185 8.18 -16.29 1.66
N LEU A 186 6.95 -15.78 1.77
CA LEU A 186 6.53 -14.54 1.12
C LEU A 186 7.13 -13.30 1.81
N GLY A 187 7.96 -12.55 1.09
CA GLY A 187 8.56 -11.30 1.56
C GLY A 187 7.59 -10.12 1.53
N VAL A 188 6.97 -9.80 2.67
CA VAL A 188 6.07 -8.64 2.83
C VAL A 188 6.77 -7.57 3.66
N ALA A 189 7.08 -6.43 3.05
CA ALA A 189 7.80 -5.33 3.70
C ALA A 189 6.90 -4.54 4.66
N LYS A 190 5.61 -4.41 4.35
CA LYS A 190 4.66 -3.65 5.17
C LYS A 190 3.25 -4.22 5.09
N ILE A 191 2.58 -4.24 6.25
CA ILE A 191 1.18 -4.64 6.37
C ILE A 191 0.37 -3.46 6.90
N TRP A 192 -0.63 -3.06 6.11
CA TRP A 192 -1.63 -2.04 6.43
C TRP A 192 -2.91 -2.75 6.87
N GLU A 193 -3.43 -2.40 8.05
CA GLU A 193 -4.63 -3.01 8.64
C GLU A 193 -5.76 -2.01 8.67
N LEU A 194 -6.86 -2.24 7.92
CA LEU A 194 -8.07 -1.40 7.84
C LEU A 194 -8.69 -1.10 9.20
#